data_AF-A0A285YY54-F1
#
_entry.id   AF-A0A285YY54-F1
#
_cell.length_a   1.000
_cell.length_b   1.000
_cell.length_c   1.000
_cell.angle_alpha   90.00
_cell.angle_beta   90.00
_cell.angle_gamma   90.00
#
_symmetry.space_group_name_H-M   'P 1'
#
loop_
_entity.id
_entity.type
_entity.pdbx_description
1 polymer ?
#
loop_
_entity_poly.entity_id
_entity_poly.type
_entity_poly.pdbx_seq_one_letter_code
_entity_poly.pdbx_strand_id
1 'polypeptide(L)'
;MPRLLVAALAAAGFLAAARPLAAQAAADTMELARAVAPVLVGSLLDRVSSGKPIVWLTSRSALGTAVGGILGGHPRFRGPLPDPVHTMWMEIQRVTASGDTARVVVEFGQVYADSGELTFWVEQRAYFFVREAKKTSWRFVRSRFIEHADGGGVRG
;
A
#
# COMPACT_ATOMS: atom_id res chain seq x y z
N MET A 1 47.13 10.80 -37.01
CA MET A 1 47.15 9.53 -36.25
C MET A 1 47.83 9.78 -34.91
N PRO A 2 47.43 9.14 -33.79
CA PRO A 2 46.09 9.03 -33.21
C PRO A 2 46.10 9.26 -31.67
N ARG A 3 44.96 8.99 -30.99
CA ARG A 3 44.75 8.66 -29.55
C ARG A 3 44.62 9.86 -28.57
N LEU A 4 43.61 9.99 -27.70
CA LEU A 4 42.72 9.04 -27.01
C LEU A 4 41.37 9.68 -26.54
N LEU A 5 40.34 8.83 -26.53
CA LEU A 5 39.29 8.59 -25.50
C LEU A 5 38.36 9.74 -25.08
N VAL A 6 37.09 9.70 -25.48
CA VAL A 6 35.97 9.02 -24.77
C VAL A 6 35.69 9.60 -23.39
N ALA A 7 34.64 10.42 -23.31
CA ALA A 7 33.84 10.60 -22.10
C ALA A 7 32.37 10.77 -22.52
N ALA A 8 31.79 9.66 -22.99
CA ALA A 8 30.35 9.44 -22.98
C ALA A 8 30.02 8.60 -21.74
N LEU A 9 28.80 8.75 -21.24
CA LEU A 9 28.18 8.09 -20.08
C LEU A 9 28.53 8.70 -18.71
N ALA A 10 27.59 9.50 -18.18
CA ALA A 10 26.76 9.09 -17.04
C ALA A 10 25.88 10.27 -16.58
N ALA A 11 24.97 10.74 -17.45
CA ALA A 11 23.87 11.61 -17.04
C ALA A 11 22.51 10.91 -17.25
N ALA A 12 22.48 9.59 -17.07
CA ALA A 12 21.26 8.79 -17.00
C ALA A 12 20.87 8.53 -15.53
N GLY A 13 21.12 9.52 -14.67
CA GLY A 13 20.81 9.47 -13.25
C GLY A 13 19.31 9.66 -13.01
N PHE A 14 18.59 8.55 -12.88
CA PHE A 14 17.56 8.38 -11.85
C PHE A 14 16.48 9.46 -11.72
N LEU A 15 15.95 9.95 -12.84
CA LEU A 15 14.54 10.35 -12.88
C LEU A 15 13.69 9.11 -13.17
N ALA A 16 13.72 8.15 -12.25
CA ALA A 16 12.65 7.18 -12.10
C ALA A 16 11.43 7.93 -11.54
N ALA A 17 10.91 8.87 -12.34
CA ALA A 17 9.57 9.38 -12.19
C ALA A 17 8.69 8.16 -12.03
N ALA A 18 7.96 8.10 -10.91
CA ALA A 18 6.91 7.13 -10.70
C ALA A 18 5.98 7.19 -11.91
N ARG A 19 6.23 6.31 -12.90
CA ARG A 19 5.37 6.23 -14.07
C ARG A 19 4.00 5.86 -13.49
N PRO A 20 2.96 6.69 -13.69
CA PRO A 20 1.61 6.23 -13.41
C PRO A 20 1.46 4.90 -14.16
N LEU A 21 0.88 3.89 -13.49
CA LEU A 21 0.65 2.57 -14.09
C LEU A 21 0.23 2.79 -15.53
N ALA A 22 1.03 2.30 -16.49
CA ALA A 22 0.80 2.57 -17.90
C ALA A 22 -0.59 2.06 -18.25
N ALA A 23 -1.59 2.95 -18.26
CA ALA A 23 -3.00 2.69 -18.56
C ALA A 23 -3.41 1.22 -18.37
N GLN A 24 -3.22 0.66 -17.17
CA GLN A 24 -3.67 -0.69 -16.87
C GLN A 24 -5.18 -0.60 -16.74
N ALA A 25 -5.87 -1.14 -17.75
CA ALA A 25 -7.33 -1.12 -17.88
C ALA A 25 -8.01 -1.37 -16.52
N ALA A 26 -9.19 -0.78 -16.30
CA ALA A 26 -9.94 -0.96 -15.05
C ALA A 26 -10.01 -2.44 -14.59
N ALA A 27 -10.05 -3.38 -15.54
CA ALA A 27 -9.96 -4.82 -15.30
C ALA A 27 -8.66 -5.23 -14.57
N ASP A 28 -7.49 -4.77 -15.00
CA ASP A 28 -6.22 -5.14 -14.39
C ASP A 28 -6.03 -4.53 -12.99
N THR A 29 -6.54 -3.30 -12.79
CA THR A 29 -6.61 -2.68 -11.46
C THR A 29 -7.48 -3.53 -10.53
N MET A 30 -8.61 -4.03 -11.02
CA MET A 30 -9.51 -4.89 -10.25
C MET A 30 -8.87 -6.26 -9.95
N GLU A 31 -8.15 -6.87 -10.89
CA GLU A 31 -7.44 -8.12 -10.67
C GLU A 31 -6.33 -7.96 -9.62
N LEU A 32 -5.58 -6.86 -9.68
CA LEU A 32 -4.60 -6.56 -8.64
C LEU A 32 -5.28 -6.32 -7.29
N ALA A 33 -6.43 -5.62 -7.26
CA ALA A 33 -7.19 -5.41 -6.03
C ALA A 33 -7.66 -6.73 -5.41
N ARG A 34 -8.13 -7.68 -6.23
CA ARG A 34 -8.52 -9.04 -5.81
C ARG A 34 -7.35 -9.85 -5.27
N ALA A 35 -6.14 -9.62 -5.76
CA ALA A 35 -4.93 -10.25 -5.19
C ALA A 35 -4.47 -9.58 -3.89
N VAL A 36 -4.63 -8.26 -3.77
CA VAL A 36 -4.22 -7.49 -2.59
C VAL A 36 -5.14 -7.75 -1.39
N ALA A 37 -6.46 -7.67 -1.58
CA ALA A 37 -7.41 -7.69 -0.47
C ALA A 37 -7.27 -8.93 0.45
N PRO A 38 -7.19 -10.18 -0.05
CA PRO A 38 -7.03 -11.36 0.80
C PRO A 38 -5.72 -11.37 1.61
N VAL A 39 -4.64 -10.86 1.02
CA VAL A 39 -3.33 -10.75 1.71
C VAL A 39 -3.42 -9.77 2.87
N LEU A 40 -4.12 -8.65 2.68
CA LEU A 40 -4.33 -7.67 3.74
C LEU A 40 -5.26 -8.21 4.83
N VAL A 41 -6.33 -8.92 4.47
CA VAL A 41 -7.21 -9.60 5.44
C VAL A 41 -6.40 -10.56 6.30
N GLY A 42 -5.64 -11.49 5.69
CA GLY A 42 -4.82 -12.45 6.45
C GLY A 42 -3.80 -11.76 7.36
N SER A 43 -3.02 -10.81 6.80
CA SER A 43 -2.00 -10.09 7.56
C SER A 43 -2.56 -9.31 8.76
N LEU A 44 -3.79 -8.81 8.66
CA LEU A 44 -4.41 -7.99 9.69
C LEU A 44 -5.18 -8.81 10.72
N LEU A 45 -5.89 -9.86 10.31
CA LEU A 45 -6.58 -10.73 11.26
C LEU A 45 -5.59 -11.41 12.21
N ASP A 46 -4.41 -11.78 11.73
CA ASP A 46 -3.34 -12.34 12.56
C ASP A 46 -2.79 -11.33 13.59
N ARG A 47 -2.91 -10.02 13.32
CA ARG A 47 -2.35 -8.95 14.15
C ARG A 47 -3.35 -8.29 15.10
N VAL A 48 -4.64 -8.30 14.76
CA VAL A 48 -5.68 -7.53 15.46
C VAL A 48 -6.62 -8.46 16.23
N SER A 49 -6.15 -8.92 17.38
CA SER A 49 -6.89 -9.85 18.27
C SER A 49 -8.11 -9.21 18.94
N SER A 50 -8.16 -7.88 19.03
CA SER A 50 -9.06 -7.18 19.96
C SER A 50 -10.53 -7.07 19.53
N GLY A 51 -11.00 -7.83 18.55
CA GLY A 51 -12.40 -7.75 18.10
C GLY A 51 -12.80 -6.49 17.32
N LYS A 52 -11.98 -5.42 17.38
CA LYS A 52 -12.31 -4.09 16.86
C LYS A 52 -12.32 -4.05 15.32
N PRO A 53 -13.23 -3.27 14.71
CA PRO A 53 -13.25 -3.08 13.27
C PRO A 53 -12.02 -2.31 12.81
N ILE A 54 -11.52 -2.66 11.63
CA ILE A 54 -10.42 -1.96 10.95
C ILE A 54 -11.05 -1.04 9.91
N VAL A 55 -10.70 0.23 9.96
CA VAL A 55 -11.22 1.23 9.02
C VAL A 55 -10.34 1.28 7.78
N TRP A 56 -10.94 1.21 6.60
CA TRP A 56 -10.27 1.57 5.37
C TRP A 56 -10.42 3.07 5.14
N LEU A 57 -9.33 3.80 4.95
CA LEU A 57 -9.40 5.22 4.61
C LEU A 57 -9.68 5.41 3.12
N THR A 58 -10.28 6.54 2.81
CA THR A 58 -10.59 6.90 1.42
C THR A 58 -9.28 7.14 0.67
N SER A 59 -8.90 6.21 -0.22
CA SER A 59 -7.69 6.36 -1.02
C SER A 59 -7.94 7.25 -2.24
N ARG A 60 -6.97 8.08 -2.59
CA ARG A 60 -6.97 8.86 -3.84
C ARG A 60 -6.58 8.02 -5.07
N SER A 61 -6.18 6.76 -4.87
CA SER A 61 -5.77 5.86 -5.94
C SER A 61 -6.90 4.93 -6.38
N ALA A 62 -7.02 4.67 -7.68
CA ALA A 62 -8.04 3.74 -8.22
C ALA A 62 -7.92 2.33 -7.61
N LEU A 63 -6.68 1.86 -7.37
CA LEU A 63 -6.44 0.59 -6.68
C LEU A 63 -6.94 0.64 -5.24
N GLY A 64 -6.66 1.71 -4.51
CA GLY A 64 -7.09 1.84 -3.12
C GLY A 64 -8.61 1.92 -2.98
N THR A 65 -9.30 2.56 -3.92
CA THR A 65 -10.77 2.53 -3.98
C THR A 65 -11.29 1.11 -4.26
N ALA A 66 -10.69 0.39 -5.20
CA ALA A 66 -11.09 -0.98 -5.54
C ALA A 66 -10.86 -1.96 -4.36
N VAL A 67 -9.69 -1.89 -3.71
CA VAL A 67 -9.39 -2.69 -2.51
C VAL A 67 -10.35 -2.34 -1.37
N GLY A 68 -10.61 -1.05 -1.14
CA GLY A 68 -11.58 -0.60 -0.14
C GLY A 68 -12.99 -1.15 -0.40
N GLY A 69 -13.44 -1.16 -1.66
CA GLY A 69 -14.72 -1.76 -2.04
C GLY A 69 -14.80 -3.27 -1.77
N ILE A 70 -13.72 -4.01 -2.06
CA ILE A 70 -13.64 -5.46 -1.77
C ILE A 70 -13.63 -5.70 -0.25
N LEU A 71 -12.82 -4.94 0.49
CA LEU A 71 -12.70 -5.07 1.94
C LEU A 71 -13.97 -4.63 2.67
N GLY A 72 -14.69 -3.63 2.17
CA GLY A 72 -15.94 -3.14 2.76
C GLY A 72 -17.04 -4.21 2.87
N GLY A 73 -16.95 -5.30 2.09
CA GLY A 73 -17.82 -6.47 2.24
C GLY A 73 -17.42 -7.43 3.37
N HIS A 74 -16.27 -7.22 4.03
CA HIS A 74 -15.76 -8.11 5.07
C HIS A 74 -16.22 -7.65 6.48
N PRO A 75 -16.71 -8.55 7.37
CA PRO A 75 -17.28 -8.18 8.67
C PRO A 75 -16.38 -7.38 9.61
N ARG A 76 -15.06 -7.55 9.46
CA ARG A 76 -14.02 -6.86 10.26
C ARG A 76 -13.56 -5.53 9.70
N PHE A 77 -13.97 -5.17 8.49
CA PHE A 77 -13.56 -3.93 7.85
C PHE A 77 -14.74 -2.98 7.74
N ARG A 78 -14.47 -1.68 7.90
CA ARG A 78 -15.46 -0.60 7.74
C ARG A 78 -14.84 0.47 6.86
N GLY A 79 -15.64 1.19 6.08
CA GLY A 79 -15.15 2.26 5.20
C GLY A 79 -15.38 2.00 3.72
N PRO A 80 -14.97 2.92 2.83
CA PRO A 80 -14.03 4.01 3.07
C PRO A 80 -14.55 5.13 3.99
N LEU A 81 -13.70 5.63 4.90
CA LEU A 81 -13.96 6.82 5.73
C LEU A 81 -12.94 7.94 5.42
N PRO A 82 -13.28 9.21 5.63
CA PRO A 82 -12.38 10.33 5.33
C PRO A 82 -11.28 10.54 6.39
N ASP A 83 -11.48 10.14 7.65
CA ASP A 83 -10.55 10.44 8.76
C ASP A 83 -10.46 9.27 9.77
N PRO A 84 -9.24 8.89 10.23
CA PRO A 84 -9.00 7.84 11.23
C PRO A 84 -9.21 8.27 12.71
N VAL A 85 -10.33 8.87 13.08
CA VAL A 85 -10.56 9.27 14.49
C VAL A 85 -10.64 8.04 15.42
N HIS A 86 -9.69 7.93 16.34
CA HIS A 86 -9.60 6.92 17.42
C HIS A 86 -9.83 5.46 16.98
N THR A 87 -9.28 5.09 15.83
CA THR A 87 -9.49 3.77 15.24
C THR A 87 -8.21 3.19 14.67
N MET A 88 -8.24 1.88 14.39
CA MET A 88 -7.25 1.22 13.56
C MET A 88 -7.63 1.46 12.11
N TRP A 89 -6.70 1.91 11.29
CA TRP A 89 -6.94 2.33 9.93
C TRP A 89 -5.91 1.78 8.95
N MET A 90 -6.28 1.71 7.69
CA MET A 90 -5.43 1.23 6.60
C MET A 90 -5.68 2.02 5.32
N GLU A 91 -4.62 2.26 4.54
CA GLU A 91 -4.73 2.78 3.18
C GLU A 91 -3.59 2.34 2.26
N ILE A 92 -3.81 2.49 0.94
CA ILE A 92 -2.73 2.37 -0.05
C ILE A 92 -2.08 3.74 -0.24
N GLN A 93 -0.83 3.86 0.20
CA GLN A 93 -0.02 5.07 0.03
C GLN A 93 0.56 5.18 -1.38
N ARG A 94 1.07 4.06 -1.91
CA ARG A 94 1.78 4.07 -3.20
C ARG A 94 1.64 2.76 -3.95
N VAL A 95 1.52 2.86 -5.27
CA VAL A 95 1.57 1.72 -6.17
C VAL A 95 2.63 1.97 -7.22
N THR A 96 3.45 0.96 -7.49
CA THR A 96 4.41 0.98 -8.59
C THR A 96 4.29 -0.33 -9.34
N ALA A 97 3.89 -0.28 -10.61
CA ALA A 97 3.84 -1.45 -11.47
C ALA A 97 4.86 -1.33 -12.60
N SER A 98 5.51 -2.45 -12.95
CA SER A 98 6.45 -2.55 -14.04
C SER A 98 6.30 -3.91 -14.72
N GLY A 99 5.66 -3.93 -15.88
CA GLY A 99 5.36 -5.14 -16.64
C GLY A 99 4.53 -6.13 -15.82
N ASP A 100 5.12 -7.29 -15.54
CA ASP A 100 4.49 -8.39 -14.80
C ASP A 100 4.76 -8.33 -13.30
N THR A 101 5.19 -7.18 -12.77
CA THR A 101 5.45 -6.98 -11.34
C THR A 101 4.72 -5.75 -10.81
N ALA A 102 4.24 -5.85 -9.57
CA ALA A 102 3.65 -4.73 -8.85
C ALA A 102 4.16 -4.68 -7.41
N ARG A 103 4.40 -3.46 -6.94
CA ARG A 103 4.70 -3.12 -5.56
C ARG A 103 3.58 -2.23 -5.05
N VAL A 104 2.91 -2.66 -3.98
CA VAL A 104 1.86 -1.92 -3.30
C VAL A 104 2.35 -1.59 -1.91
N VAL A 105 2.49 -0.30 -1.60
CA VAL A 105 2.82 0.18 -0.26
C VAL A 105 1.52 0.49 0.47
N VAL A 106 1.30 -0.23 1.55
CA VAL A 106 0.16 -0.07 2.43
C VAL A 106 0.65 0.52 3.73
N GLU A 107 -0.09 1.51 4.19
CA GLU A 107 0.09 2.09 5.51
C GLU A 107 -1.02 1.61 6.41
N PHE A 108 -0.63 1.26 7.62
CA PHE A 108 -1.51 0.79 8.67
C PHE A 108 -1.20 1.59 9.91
N GLY A 109 -2.23 2.14 10.56
CA GLY A 109 -2.03 2.91 11.75
C GLY A 109 -3.15 2.75 12.76
N GLN A 110 -2.91 3.30 13.93
CA GLN A 110 -3.92 3.43 14.97
C GLN A 110 -3.77 4.76 15.66
N VAL A 111 -4.91 5.40 15.89
CA VAL A 111 -5.02 6.54 16.81
C VAL A 111 -5.67 6.03 18.10
N TYR A 112 -5.03 6.23 19.24
CA TYR A 112 -5.57 5.77 20.53
C TYR A 112 -6.62 6.76 21.06
N ALA A 113 -7.68 6.23 21.68
CA ALA A 113 -8.63 7.03 22.46
C ALA A 113 -8.07 7.29 23.86
N ASP A 114 -8.43 8.43 24.46
CA ASP A 114 -8.27 8.72 25.89
C ASP A 114 -6.84 8.69 26.45
N SER A 115 -5.81 8.77 25.60
CA SER A 115 -4.41 8.82 26.05
C SER A 115 -3.98 10.18 26.60
N GLY A 116 -4.83 11.21 26.53
CA GLY A 116 -4.55 12.60 26.97
C GLY A 116 -3.52 13.33 26.09
N GLU A 117 -2.61 12.59 25.47
CA GLU A 117 -1.63 13.02 24.48
C GLU A 117 -1.96 12.30 23.15
N LEU A 118 -1.73 12.94 21.99
CA LEU A 118 -1.96 12.33 20.67
C LEU A 118 -0.98 11.17 20.47
N THR A 119 -1.35 9.98 20.93
CA THR A 119 -0.58 8.76 20.74
C THR A 119 -1.07 8.11 19.47
N PHE A 120 -0.14 7.89 18.54
CA PHE A 120 -0.41 7.14 17.33
C PHE A 120 0.72 6.16 17.09
N TRP A 121 0.42 5.11 16.35
CA TRP A 121 1.46 4.35 15.68
C TRP A 121 1.08 4.13 14.23
N VAL A 122 2.08 4.15 13.36
CA VAL A 122 1.95 3.91 11.93
C VAL A 122 3.03 2.92 11.51
N GLU A 123 2.67 2.00 10.62
CA GLU A 123 3.57 1.05 9.99
C GLU A 123 3.30 1.04 8.49
N GLN A 124 4.37 1.09 7.69
CA GLN A 124 4.28 0.86 6.26
C GLN A 124 4.89 -0.48 5.88
N ARG A 125 4.18 -1.20 5.00
CA ARG A 125 4.66 -2.43 4.36
C ARG A 125 4.55 -2.34 2.85
N ALA A 126 5.59 -2.81 2.16
CA ALA A 126 5.53 -3.09 0.74
C ALA A 126 5.09 -4.54 0.51
N TYR A 127 4.05 -4.73 -0.28
CA TYR A 127 3.58 -6.01 -0.78
C TYR A 127 3.97 -6.14 -2.26
N PHE A 128 4.59 -7.26 -2.61
CA PHE A 128 5.08 -7.53 -3.95
C PHE A 128 4.22 -8.60 -4.62
N PHE A 129 3.81 -8.32 -5.84
CA PHE A 129 2.97 -9.17 -6.66
C PHE A 129 3.62 -9.41 -8.02
N VAL A 130 3.37 -10.58 -8.58
CA VAL A 130 3.73 -10.93 -9.95
C VAL A 130 2.50 -11.34 -10.71
N ARG A 131 2.44 -11.00 -11.99
CA ARG A 131 1.40 -11.47 -12.88
C ARG A 131 1.63 -12.95 -13.19
N GLU A 132 0.57 -13.75 -13.16
CA GLU A 132 0.67 -15.16 -13.52
C GLU A 132 0.84 -15.34 -15.04
N ALA A 133 1.32 -16.52 -15.46
CA ALA A 133 1.67 -16.79 -16.85
C ALA A 133 0.52 -16.55 -17.86
N LYS A 134 -0.74 -16.73 -17.43
CA LYS A 134 -1.94 -16.46 -18.24
C LYS A 134 -2.30 -14.98 -18.35
N LYS A 135 -1.55 -14.11 -17.68
CA LYS A 135 -1.68 -12.64 -17.64
C LYS A 135 -3.00 -12.07 -17.11
N THR A 136 -3.91 -12.92 -16.64
CA THR A 136 -5.23 -12.52 -16.14
C THR A 136 -5.28 -12.30 -14.63
N SER A 137 -4.30 -12.79 -13.88
CA SER A 137 -4.31 -12.81 -12.42
C SER A 137 -2.98 -12.33 -11.85
N TRP A 138 -3.04 -11.75 -10.65
CA TRP A 138 -1.90 -11.35 -9.86
C TRP A 138 -1.72 -12.31 -8.68
N ARG A 139 -0.47 -12.64 -8.38
CA ARG A 139 -0.09 -13.51 -7.28
C ARG A 139 0.83 -12.80 -6.32
N PHE A 140 0.52 -12.91 -5.03
CA PHE A 140 1.39 -12.43 -3.97
C PHE A 140 2.70 -13.22 -3.93
N VAL A 141 3.81 -12.50 -3.74
CA VAL A 141 5.15 -13.10 -3.63
C VAL A 141 5.69 -12.97 -2.21
N ARG A 142 5.73 -11.74 -1.68
CA ARG A 142 6.28 -11.43 -0.37
C ARG A 142 5.86 -10.05 0.11
N SER A 143 6.01 -9.80 1.40
CA SER A 143 5.95 -8.47 1.99
C SER A 143 7.30 -8.07 2.58
N ARG A 144 7.52 -6.76 2.71
CA ARG A 144 8.69 -6.18 3.35
C ARG A 144 8.25 -5.01 4.23
N PHE A 145 8.67 -5.02 5.48
CA PHE A 145 8.55 -3.87 6.37
C PHE A 145 9.40 -2.71 5.86
N ILE A 146 8.82 -1.51 5.81
CA ILE A 146 9.51 -0.30 5.34
C ILE A 146 9.90 0.54 6.55
N GLU A 147 8.89 1.02 7.28
CA GLU A 147 9.04 1.97 8.37
C GLU A 147 7.97 1.75 9.42
N HIS A 148 8.30 2.19 10.62
CA HIS A 148 7.41 2.32 11.74
C HIS A 148 7.68 3.67 12.39
N ALA A 149 6.61 4.36 12.73
CA ALA A 149 6.65 5.58 13.50
C ALA A 149 5.67 5.45 14.66
N ASP A 150 6.14 5.74 15.86
CA ASP A 150 5.33 5.90 17.05
C ASP A 150 5.39 7.37 17.50
N GLY A 151 4.21 7.99 17.58
CA GLY A 151 4.07 9.27 18.21
C GLY A 151 3.96 9.07 19.72
N GLY A 152 5.07 9.31 20.44
CA GLY A 152 5.00 9.62 21.87
C GLY A 152 4.28 10.96 22.09
N GLY A 153 3.82 11.21 23.31
CA GLY A 153 2.94 12.34 23.59
C GLY A 153 3.50 13.70 23.16
N VAL A 154 2.81 14.35 22.23
CA VAL A 154 3.03 15.76 21.90
C VAL A 154 2.07 16.58 22.77
N ARG A 155 2.60 17.30 23.76
CA ARG A 155 1.83 18.32 24.48
C ARG A 155 1.61 19.49 23.51
N GLY A 156 0.36 19.70 23.12
CA GLY A 156 -0.08 20.90 22.41
C GLY A 156 -0.08 22.14 23.30
#